data_AF-A0A655FXQ1-F1
#
_entry.id   AF-A0A655FXQ1-F1
#
_cell.length_a   1.000
_cell.length_b   1.000
_cell.length_c   1.000
_cell.angle_alpha   90.00
_cell.angle_beta   90.00
_cell.angle_gamma   90.00
#
_symmetry.space_group_name_H-M   'P 1'
#
loop_
_entity.id
_entity.type
_entity.pdbx_description
1 polymer ?
#
loop_
_entity_poly.entity_id
_entity_poly.type
_entity_poly.pdbx_seq_one_letter_code
_entity_poly.pdbx_strand_id
1 'polypeptide(L)'
;MLSGLVDDFADGPDAVDREQLDLAVELLRDIGDYSEDSAVDKALETTRPLGQLVAYVLDPHSVGKPTAPYAAAVREWEKLERFVESRLRRE
;
A
#
# COMPACT_ATOMS: atom_id res chain seq x y z
N MET A 1 -4.59 6.05 -11.15
CA MET A 1 -5.30 5.72 -9.89
C MET A 1 -4.34 5.42 -8.75
N LEU A 2 -3.17 4.80 -8.99
CA LEU A 2 -2.17 4.53 -7.93
C LEU A 2 -0.90 5.40 -8.02
N SER A 3 -0.62 5.98 -9.19
CA SER A 3 0.64 6.66 -9.52
C SER A 3 1.00 7.91 -8.71
N GLY A 4 0.09 8.46 -7.90
CA GLY A 4 0.40 9.57 -6.97
C GLY A 4 0.88 9.09 -5.60
N LEU A 5 0.46 7.91 -5.17
CA LEU A 5 0.75 7.40 -3.83
C LEU A 5 2.24 7.08 -3.64
N VAL A 6 2.96 6.75 -4.71
CA VAL A 6 4.42 6.53 -4.66
C VAL A 6 5.15 7.77 -4.14
N ASP A 7 4.81 8.94 -4.69
CA ASP A 7 5.42 10.21 -4.30
C ASP A 7 4.97 10.59 -2.88
N ASP A 8 3.69 10.45 -2.58
CA ASP A 8 3.15 10.74 -1.24
C ASP A 8 3.78 9.84 -0.15
N PHE A 9 3.99 8.55 -0.45
CA PHE A 9 4.70 7.64 0.45
C PHE A 9 6.16 8.01 0.64
N ALA A 10 6.81 8.58 -0.37
CA ALA A 10 8.18 9.06 -0.24
C ALA A 10 8.28 10.28 0.68
N ASP A 11 7.26 11.14 0.66
CA ASP A 11 7.14 12.32 1.52
C ASP A 11 6.66 11.98 2.95
N GLY A 12 5.96 10.85 3.10
CA GLY A 12 5.63 10.24 4.39
C GLY A 12 4.15 10.18 4.70
N PRO A 13 3.76 9.59 5.85
CA PRO A 13 2.37 9.27 6.13
C PRO A 13 1.42 10.48 6.19
N ASP A 14 1.91 11.67 6.54
CA ASP A 14 1.07 12.87 6.58
C ASP A 14 0.81 13.48 5.20
N ALA A 15 1.58 13.10 4.18
CA ALA A 15 1.40 13.55 2.80
C ALA A 15 0.38 12.69 2.03
N VAL A 16 0.06 11.50 2.55
CA VAL A 16 -0.83 10.54 1.91
C VAL A 16 -2.29 10.93 2.12
N ASP A 17 -3.04 11.05 1.02
CA ASP A 17 -4.50 11.19 1.06
C ASP A 17 -5.13 9.88 1.56
N ARG A 18 -5.81 9.96 2.70
CA ARG A 18 -6.39 8.82 3.40
C ARG A 18 -7.48 8.15 2.57
N GLU A 19 -8.41 8.94 2.02
CA GLU A 19 -9.52 8.42 1.22
C GLU A 19 -9.02 7.74 -0.06
N GLN A 20 -8.02 8.34 -0.73
CA GLN A 20 -7.38 7.72 -1.88
C GLN A 20 -6.69 6.40 -1.50
N LEU A 21 -5.97 6.38 -0.37
CA LEU A 21 -5.28 5.19 0.10
C LEU A 21 -6.26 4.05 0.42
N ASP A 22 -7.38 4.36 1.08
CA ASP A 22 -8.38 3.38 1.45
C ASP A 22 -8.94 2.67 0.20
N LEU A 23 -9.32 3.45 -0.82
CA LEU A 23 -9.78 2.93 -2.11
C LEU A 23 -8.71 2.09 -2.83
N ALA A 24 -7.45 2.53 -2.77
CA ALA A 24 -6.34 1.80 -3.37
C ALA A 24 -6.10 0.45 -2.69
N VAL A 25 -6.18 0.41 -1.35
CA VAL A 25 -6.03 -0.81 -0.56
C VAL A 25 -7.20 -1.77 -0.78
N GLU A 26 -8.43 -1.26 -0.88
CA GLU A 26 -9.61 -2.04 -1.24
C GLU A 26 -9.42 -2.73 -2.59
N LEU A 27 -9.08 -1.97 -3.64
CA LEU A 27 -8.81 -2.52 -4.97
C LEU A 27 -7.70 -3.58 -4.97
N LEU A 28 -6.62 -3.34 -4.22
CA LEU A 28 -5.52 -4.29 -4.10
C LEU A 28 -5.97 -5.62 -3.50
N ARG A 29 -6.79 -5.57 -2.44
CA ARG A 29 -7.33 -6.78 -1.80
C ARG A 29 -8.29 -7.52 -2.72
N ASP A 30 -9.19 -6.82 -3.39
CA ASP A 30 -10.11 -7.43 -4.37
C ASP A 30 -9.36 -8.18 -5.47
N ILE A 31 -8.26 -7.60 -5.98
CA ILE A 31 -7.41 -8.26 -6.99
C ILE A 31 -6.65 -9.44 -6.40
N GLY A 32 -6.17 -9.32 -5.17
CA GLY A 32 -5.51 -10.41 -4.44
C GLY A 32 -6.44 -11.61 -4.26
N ASP A 33 -7.66 -11.35 -3.80
CA ASP A 33 -8.72 -12.35 -3.62
C ASP A 33 -9.13 -12.99 -4.95
N TYR A 34 -9.37 -12.18 -5.99
CA TYR A 34 -9.65 -12.68 -7.34
C TYR A 34 -8.53 -13.57 -7.89
N SER A 35 -7.28 -13.23 -7.59
CA SER A 35 -6.10 -13.97 -8.06
C SER A 35 -5.73 -15.17 -7.18
N GLU A 36 -6.45 -15.41 -6.08
CA GLU A 36 -6.12 -16.37 -5.02
C GLU A 36 -4.67 -16.18 -4.50
N ASP A 37 -4.19 -14.93 -4.42
CA ASP A 37 -2.79 -14.59 -4.15
C ASP A 37 -2.62 -13.75 -2.88
N SER A 38 -2.00 -14.37 -1.86
CA SER A 38 -1.69 -13.73 -0.56
C SER A 38 -0.61 -12.64 -0.58
N ALA A 39 -0.05 -12.28 -1.74
CA ALA A 39 1.03 -11.28 -1.82
C ALA A 39 0.61 -9.90 -1.28
N VAL A 40 -0.64 -9.50 -1.52
CA VAL A 40 -1.20 -8.23 -1.06
C VAL A 40 -1.30 -8.21 0.46
N ASP A 41 -1.94 -9.22 1.06
CA ASP A 41 -2.06 -9.35 2.51
C ASP A 41 -0.70 -9.34 3.19
N LYS A 42 0.25 -10.13 2.67
CA LYS A 42 1.62 -10.20 3.19
C LYS A 42 2.38 -8.88 3.08
N ALA A 43 2.04 -7.99 2.14
CA ALA A 43 2.65 -6.68 2.03
C ALA A 43 2.04 -5.67 3.01
N LEU A 44 0.76 -5.86 3.36
CA LEU A 44 -0.01 -5.00 4.26
C LEU A 44 0.08 -5.42 5.73
N GLU A 45 0.79 -6.50 6.07
CA GLU A 45 1.11 -6.85 7.45
C GLU A 45 1.79 -5.68 8.19
N THR A 46 1.29 -5.32 9.39
CA THR A 46 1.78 -4.18 10.17
C THR A 46 3.22 -4.31 10.67
N THR A 47 3.79 -5.52 10.58
CA THR A 47 5.21 -5.79 10.84
C THR A 47 6.13 -5.32 9.71
N ARG A 48 5.55 -4.98 8.55
CA ARG A 48 6.29 -4.54 7.36
C ARG A 48 6.23 -3.02 7.18
N PRO A 49 7.22 -2.42 6.51
CA PRO A 49 7.27 -0.99 6.31
C PRO A 49 6.02 -0.41 5.63
N LEU A 50 5.52 -1.06 4.56
CA LEU A 50 4.30 -0.59 3.89
C LEU A 50 3.07 -0.78 4.77
N GLY A 51 2.88 -1.98 5.34
CA GLY A 51 1.73 -2.26 6.20
C GLY A 51 1.64 -1.35 7.42
N GLN A 52 2.76 -1.02 8.05
CA GLN A 52 2.79 -0.05 9.15
C GLN A 52 2.37 1.35 8.69
N LEU A 53 2.84 1.79 7.52
CA LEU A 53 2.48 3.10 6.98
C LEU A 53 0.99 3.16 6.63
N VAL A 54 0.49 2.16 5.90
CA VAL A 54 -0.92 2.06 5.54
C VAL A 54 -1.80 2.02 6.79
N ALA A 55 -1.46 1.18 7.77
CA ALA A 55 -2.21 1.11 9.03
C ALA A 55 -2.21 2.45 9.76
N TYR A 56 -1.10 3.17 9.79
CA TYR A 56 -1.05 4.49 10.43
C TYR A 56 -1.92 5.53 9.71
N VAL A 57 -1.95 5.56 8.37
CA VAL A 57 -2.75 6.53 7.61
C VAL A 57 -4.25 6.23 7.77
N LEU A 58 -4.65 4.95 7.68
CA LEU A 58 -6.04 4.52 7.78
C LEU A 58 -6.56 4.49 9.23
N ASP A 59 -5.71 4.19 10.20
CA ASP A 59 -6.02 4.22 11.62
C ASP A 59 -4.78 4.63 12.45
N PRO A 60 -4.57 5.94 12.66
CA PRO A 60 -3.40 6.47 13.38
C PRO A 60 -3.29 6.00 14.84
N HIS A 61 -4.34 5.40 15.40
CA HIS A 61 -4.35 4.88 16.76
C HIS A 61 -4.00 3.38 16.84
N SER A 62 -3.99 2.68 15.70
CA SER A 62 -3.69 1.24 15.64
C SER A 62 -2.21 0.92 15.79
N VAL A 63 -1.33 1.80 15.30
CA VAL A 63 0.12 1.63 15.27
C VAL A 63 0.85 2.95 15.54
N GLY A 64 2.10 2.88 15.96
CA GLY A 64 2.95 4.07 16.10
C GLY A 64 3.30 4.68 14.73
N LYS A 65 3.43 6.01 14.70
CA LYS A 65 3.81 6.76 13.49
C LYS A 65 5.11 6.22 12.86
N PRO A 66 5.11 5.83 11.57
CA PRO A 66 6.31 5.40 10.88
C PRO A 66 7.35 6.53 10.80
N THR A 67 8.61 6.20 11.07
CA THR A 67 9.72 7.15 10.93
C THR A 67 10.43 6.95 9.60
N ALA A 68 10.92 8.06 9.02
CA ALA A 68 11.77 8.03 7.84
C ALA A 68 13.03 7.16 8.05
N PRO A 69 13.62 6.59 6.99
CA PRO A 69 13.27 6.77 5.57
C PRO A 69 12.13 5.85 5.08
N TYR A 70 11.26 6.37 4.21
CA TYR A 70 10.09 5.65 3.69
C TYR A 70 10.36 4.81 2.42
N ALA A 71 11.61 4.82 1.93
CA ALA A 71 12.00 4.12 0.69
C ALA A 71 11.69 2.61 0.69
N ALA A 72 11.62 1.97 1.86
CA ALA A 72 11.22 0.57 1.94
C ALA A 72 9.72 0.37 1.65
N ALA A 73 8.86 1.24 2.19
CA ALA A 73 7.42 1.23 1.93
C ALA A 73 7.14 1.55 0.45
N VAL A 74 7.81 2.56 -0.11
CA VAL A 74 7.72 2.92 -1.54
C VAL A 74 8.02 1.71 -2.43
N ARG A 75 9.15 1.02 -2.20
CA ARG A 75 9.52 -0.17 -2.99
C ARG A 75 8.53 -1.33 -2.85
N GLU A 76 7.85 -1.45 -1.72
CA GLU A 76 6.82 -2.46 -1.52
C GLU A 76 5.54 -2.08 -2.28
N TRP A 77 5.15 -0.80 -2.26
CA TRP A 77 4.01 -0.31 -3.02
C TRP A 77 4.18 -0.48 -4.53
N GLU A 78 5.34 -0.09 -5.07
CA GLU A 78 5.64 -0.28 -6.50
C GLU A 78 5.57 -1.76 -6.93
N LYS A 79 5.85 -2.70 -6.02
CA LYS A 79 5.70 -4.14 -6.31
C LYS A 79 4.23 -4.52 -6.41
N LEU A 80 3.37 -3.95 -5.56
CA LEU A 80 1.93 -4.16 -5.62
C LEU A 80 1.32 -3.56 -6.88
N GLU A 81 1.76 -2.37 -7.30
CA GLU A 81 1.32 -1.78 -8.57
C GLU A 81 1.67 -2.68 -9.76
N ARG A 82 2.93 -3.15 -9.84
CA ARG A 82 3.35 -4.09 -10.89
C ARG A 82 2.59 -5.41 -10.82
N PHE A 83 2.26 -5.89 -9.62
CA PHE A 83 1.43 -7.08 -9.43
C PHE A 83 0.04 -6.87 -10.04
N VAL A 84 -0.63 -5.77 -9.72
CA VAL A 84 -1.94 -5.40 -10.29
C VAL A 84 -1.87 -5.29 -11.81
N GLU A 85 -0.90 -4.55 -12.35
CA GLU A 85 -0.73 -4.41 -13.80
C GLU A 85 -0.55 -5.76 -14.50
N SER A 86 0.18 -6.70 -13.87
CA SER A 86 0.41 -8.04 -14.44
C SER A 86 -0.87 -8.89 -14.51
N ARG A 87 -1.82 -8.66 -13.60
CA ARG A 87 -3.11 -9.36 -13.55
C ARG A 87 -4.10 -8.75 -14.54
N LEU A 88 -4.18 -7.42 -14.60
CA LEU A 88 -5.06 -6.71 -15.54
C LEU A 88 -4.67 -6.93 -17.02
N ARG A 89 -3.38 -7.09 -17.33
CA ARG A 89 -2.92 -7.36 -18.71
C ARG A 89 -3.18 -8.78 -19.21
N ARG A 90 -3.61 -9.70 -18.33
CA ARG A 90 -3.90 -11.09 -18.71
C ARG A 90 -5.31 -11.29 -19.28
N GLU A 91 -6.09 -10.21 -19.39
CA GLU A 91 -7.41 -10.17 -20.00
C GLU A 91 -7.39 -9.71 -21.46
#